data_AF-A0A1V1PPS4-F1
#
_entry.id   AF-A0A1V1PPS4-F1
#
_cell.length_a   1.000
_cell.length_b   1.000
_cell.length_c   1.000
_cell.angle_alpha   90.00
_cell.angle_beta   90.00
_cell.angle_gamma   90.00
#
_symmetry.space_group_name_H-M   'P 1'
#
loop_
_entity.id
_entity.type
_entity.pdbx_description
1 polymer ?
#
loop_
_entity_poly.entity_id
_entity_poly.type
_entity_poly.pdbx_seq_one_letter_code
_entity_poly.pdbx_strand_id
1 'polypeptide(L)'
;MEGDVFVLVEDFEYDDGERDRKTWRLRRVSEGRYSGTREDVVGEAVAFQDGPALRLEYDVRLPGEDGRPGRKVRFRDVLVRTGDGILNRANVGLFGLRVARVELTISP
;
A
#
# COMPACT_ATOMS: atom_id res chain seq x y z
N MET A 1 -1.17 -19.51 11.42
CA MET A 1 -1.64 -18.14 11.74
C MET A 1 -0.96 -17.74 13.03
N GLU A 2 0.09 -16.93 12.98
CA GLU A 2 0.51 -16.19 14.18
C GLU A 2 -0.52 -15.05 14.37
N GLY A 3 -1.07 -14.96 15.59
CA GLY A 3 -2.31 -14.24 15.90
C GLY A 3 -2.40 -12.82 15.33
N ASP A 4 -3.60 -12.47 14.86
CA ASP A 4 -4.04 -11.13 14.43
C ASP A 4 -3.24 -10.43 13.31
N VAL A 5 -2.24 -11.09 12.71
CA VAL A 5 -1.45 -10.56 11.60
C VAL A 5 -1.87 -11.20 10.28
N PHE A 6 -2.40 -10.38 9.37
CA PHE A 6 -2.66 -10.70 7.98
C PHE A 6 -1.42 -10.37 7.14
N VAL A 7 -0.95 -11.33 6.35
CA VAL A 7 0.18 -11.14 5.44
C VAL A 7 -0.32 -11.12 4.01
N LEU A 8 0.01 -10.06 3.26
CA LEU A 8 -0.26 -9.93 1.83
C LEU A 8 1.08 -9.76 1.11
N VAL A 9 1.35 -10.67 0.19
CA VAL A 9 2.51 -10.61 -0.69
C VAL A 9 2.04 -10.07 -2.04
N GLU A 10 2.68 -9.00 -2.49
CA GLU A 10 2.41 -8.35 -3.77
C GLU A 10 3.64 -8.54 -4.66
N ASP A 11 3.47 -9.28 -5.76
CA ASP A 11 4.47 -9.40 -6.82
C ASP A 11 4.17 -8.36 -7.90
N PHE A 12 5.09 -7.42 -8.09
CA PHE A 12 5.01 -6.36 -9.09
C PHE A 12 5.86 -6.74 -10.30
N GLU A 13 5.29 -6.56 -11.49
CA GLU A 13 6.02 -6.57 -12.76
C GLU A 13 5.75 -5.21 -13.42
N TYR A 14 6.83 -4.48 -13.72
CA TYR A 14 6.79 -3.16 -14.34
C TYR A 14 6.97 -3.29 -15.87
N ASP A 15 6.53 -2.28 -16.63
CA ASP A 15 6.59 -2.28 -18.10
C ASP A 15 8.02 -2.37 -18.66
N ASP A 16 9.04 -2.03 -17.87
CA ASP A 16 10.46 -2.14 -18.21
C ASP A 16 11.08 -3.50 -17.85
N GLY A 17 10.26 -4.44 -17.34
CA GLY A 17 10.69 -5.77 -16.92
C GLY A 17 11.28 -5.83 -15.51
N GLU A 18 11.32 -4.71 -14.78
CA GLU A 18 11.65 -4.74 -13.35
C GLU A 18 10.61 -5.57 -12.61
N ARG A 19 11.08 -6.35 -11.63
CA ARG A 19 10.23 -7.14 -10.74
C ARG A 19 10.52 -6.77 -9.31
N ASP A 20 9.47 -6.55 -8.55
CA ASP A 20 9.57 -6.18 -7.15
C ASP A 20 8.59 -7.04 -6.35
N ARG A 21 8.93 -7.33 -5.10
CA ARG A 21 8.07 -8.08 -4.19
C ARG A 21 7.93 -7.28 -2.92
N LYS A 22 6.70 -6.92 -2.58
CA LYS A 22 6.39 -6.24 -1.32
C LYS A 22 5.58 -7.13 -0.41
N THR A 23 5.86 -7.06 0.89
CA THR A 23 5.16 -7.86 1.89
C THR A 23 4.48 -6.97 2.91
N TRP A 24 3.17 -6.82 2.77
CA TRP A 24 2.34 -6.24 3.81
C TRP A 24 2.20 -7.18 5.00
N ARG A 25 2.43 -6.67 6.21
CA ARG A 25 2.02 -7.30 7.46
C ARG A 25 1.03 -6.37 8.15
N LEU A 26 -0.24 -6.74 8.16
CA LEU A 26 -1.34 -5.96 8.75
C LEU A 26 -1.78 -6.60 10.07
N ARG A 27 -1.59 -5.90 11.18
CA ARG A 27 -2.08 -6.30 12.50
C ARG A 27 -3.41 -5.65 12.80
N ARG A 28 -4.42 -6.42 13.20
CA ARG A 28 -5.69 -5.85 13.69
C ARG A 28 -5.44 -5.04 14.97
N VAL A 29 -5.92 -3.79 15.00
CA VAL A 29 -5.85 -2.92 16.19
C VAL A 29 -7.21 -2.74 16.86
N SER A 30 -8.29 -2.82 16.09
CA SER A 30 -9.67 -2.86 16.58
C SER A 30 -10.58 -3.45 15.50
N GLU A 31 -11.88 -3.54 15.78
CA GLU A 31 -12.87 -3.88 14.74
C GLU A 31 -12.72 -2.94 13.54
N GLY A 32 -12.60 -3.52 12.34
CA GLY A 32 -12.44 -2.78 11.10
C GLY A 32 -11.16 -1.94 10.96
N ARG A 33 -10.19 -1.98 11.90
CA ARG A 33 -8.95 -1.19 11.83
C ARG A 33 -7.70 -2.05 11.98
N TYR A 34 -6.67 -1.69 11.22
CA TYR A 34 -5.41 -2.41 11.16
C TYR A 34 -4.24 -1.41 11.12
N SER A 35 -3.12 -1.80 11.71
CA SER A 35 -1.82 -1.16 11.51
C SER A 35 -0.98 -2.05 10.60
N GLY A 36 -0.24 -1.47 9.66
CA GLY A 36 0.50 -2.18 8.63
C GLY A 36 1.97 -1.81 8.56
N THR A 37 2.82 -2.77 8.23
CA THR A 37 4.22 -2.53 7.86
C THR A 37 4.52 -3.11 6.49
N ARG A 38 5.39 -2.44 5.74
CA ARG A 38 5.97 -2.87 4.46
C ARG A 38 7.39 -2.31 4.36
N GLU A 39 8.23 -2.87 3.51
CA GLU A 39 9.67 -2.62 3.44
C GLU A 39 10.04 -1.16 3.17
N ASP A 40 9.17 -0.42 2.47
CA ASP A 40 9.36 0.95 2.01
C ASP A 40 8.50 1.99 2.77
N VAL A 41 7.69 1.53 3.74
CA VAL A 41 6.81 2.38 4.54
C VAL A 41 7.59 3.08 5.64
N VAL A 42 7.42 4.39 5.74
CA VAL A 42 7.94 5.21 6.82
C VAL A 42 6.97 5.15 8.00
N GLY A 43 7.32 4.37 9.03
CA GLY A 43 6.49 4.18 10.22
C GLY A 43 5.50 3.04 10.01
N GLU A 44 4.22 3.29 10.32
CA GLU A 44 3.14 2.31 10.14
C GLU A 44 2.08 2.85 9.17
N ALA A 45 1.57 1.97 8.32
CA ALA A 45 0.37 2.20 7.56
C ALA A 45 -0.86 2.08 8.46
N VAL A 46 -1.90 2.84 8.15
CA VAL A 46 -3.21 2.72 8.80
C VAL A 46 -4.18 2.18 7.78
N ALA A 47 -4.84 1.07 8.11
CA ALA A 47 -5.92 0.53 7.29
C ALA A 47 -7.24 0.56 8.07
N PHE A 48 -8.32 0.89 7.38
CA PHE A 48 -9.65 0.87 7.97
C PHE A 48 -10.72 0.49 6.96
N GLN A 49 -11.73 -0.25 7.43
CA GLN A 49 -12.85 -0.66 6.62
C GLN A 49 -13.81 0.50 6.40
N ASP A 50 -14.18 0.72 5.15
CA ASP A 50 -15.15 1.73 4.70
C ASP A 50 -16.17 1.03 3.80
N GLY A 51 -17.21 0.46 4.43
CA GLY A 51 -18.20 -0.37 3.77
C GLY A 51 -17.57 -1.59 3.08
N PRO A 52 -17.76 -1.76 1.75
CA PRO A 52 -17.16 -2.86 0.99
C PRO A 52 -15.68 -2.65 0.66
N ALA A 53 -15.13 -1.47 0.94
CA ALA A 53 -13.75 -1.13 0.65
C ALA A 53 -12.87 -1.20 1.90
N LEU A 54 -11.58 -1.47 1.69
CA LEU A 54 -10.53 -1.24 2.67
C LEU A 54 -9.75 0.00 2.23
N ARG A 55 -9.64 1.00 3.10
CA ARG A 55 -8.76 2.15 2.88
C ARG A 55 -7.43 1.90 3.55
N LEU A 56 -6.36 2.26 2.86
CA LEU A 56 -4.99 2.12 3.36
C LEU A 56 -4.25 3.43 3.16
N GLU A 57 -3.66 3.97 4.22
CA GLU A 57 -2.86 5.21 4.18
C GLU A 57 -1.47 4.95 4.73
N TYR A 58 -0.45 5.38 3.98
CA TYR A 58 0.95 5.19 4.35
C TYR A 58 1.84 6.22 3.69
N ASP A 59 3.00 6.46 4.29
CA ASP A 59 4.04 7.32 3.73
C ASP A 59 5.19 6.45 3.20
N VAL A 60 5.66 6.71 1.98
CA VAL A 60 6.85 6.08 1.39
C VAL A 60 7.93 7.15 1.19
N ARG A 61 9.19 6.81 1.44
CA ARG A 61 10.30 7.68 1.06
C ARG A 61 10.88 7.21 -0.26
N LEU A 62 10.63 7.96 -1.32
CA LEU A 62 11.22 7.66 -2.62
C LEU A 62 12.72 7.99 -2.59
N PRO A 63 13.57 7.20 -3.27
CA PRO A 63 14.98 7.56 -3.44
C PRO A 63 15.11 8.85 -4.27
N GLY A 64 16.07 9.71 -3.92
CA GLY A 64 16.45 10.85 -4.75
C GLY A 64 17.31 10.43 -5.95
N GLU A 65 17.36 11.28 -6.99
CA GLU A 65 18.15 11.05 -8.22
C GLU A 65 19.65 10.87 -7.95
N ASP A 66 20.14 11.36 -6.81
CA ASP A 66 21.53 11.33 -6.37
C ASP A 66 21.80 10.30 -5.26
N GLY A 67 20.88 9.36 -5.03
CA GLY A 67 20.99 8.33 -3.98
C GLY A 67 20.78 8.86 -2.55
N ARG A 68 20.44 10.14 -2.39
CA ARG A 68 20.07 10.72 -1.09
C ARG A 68 18.64 10.32 -0.70
N PRO A 69 18.29 10.37 0.61
CA PRO A 69 16.91 10.16 1.04
C PRO A 69 16.01 11.18 0.32
N GLY A 70 15.18 10.70 -0.61
CA GLY A 70 14.34 11.56 -1.42
C GLY A 70 13.06 11.97 -0.70
N ARG A 71 12.05 12.33 -1.48
CA ARG A 71 10.85 12.96 -0.96
C ARG A 71 9.92 11.94 -0.31
N LYS A 72 9.31 12.33 0.81
CA LYS A 72 8.23 11.56 1.44
C LYS A 72 6.93 11.82 0.68
N VAL A 73 6.35 10.77 0.13
CA VAL A 73 5.06 10.79 -0.55
C VAL A 73 4.04 10.02 0.28
N ARG A 74 2.78 10.47 0.24
CA ARG A 74 1.67 9.81 0.93
C ARG A 74 0.80 9.07 -0.07
N PHE A 75 0.60 7.80 0.19
CA PHE A 75 -0.35 6.95 -0.53
C PHE A 75 -1.69 6.94 0.22
N ARG A 76 -2.77 6.95 -0.55
CA ARG A 76 -4.13 6.75 -0.08
C ARG A 76 -4.83 5.82 -1.03
N ASP A 77 -4.99 4.59 -0.57
CA ASP A 77 -5.45 3.49 -1.39
C ASP A 77 -6.88 3.13 -1.04
N VAL A 78 -7.61 2.68 -2.05
CA VAL A 78 -8.93 2.08 -1.90
C VAL A 78 -8.87 0.71 -2.54
N LEU A 79 -8.95 -0.32 -1.69
CA LEU A 79 -8.98 -1.71 -2.09
C LEU A 79 -10.44 -2.19 -2.10
N VAL A 80 -10.87 -2.77 -3.21
CA VAL A 80 -12.22 -3.31 -3.38
C VAL A 80 -12.12 -4.72 -3.92
N ARG A 81 -12.82 -5.66 -3.30
CA ARG A 81 -12.95 -7.03 -3.84
C ARG A 81 -13.83 -7.01 -5.09
N THR A 82 -13.33 -7.57 -6.17
CA THR A 82 -14.05 -7.80 -7.44
C THR A 82 -14.29 -9.30 -7.61
N GLY A 83 -15.00 -9.70 -8.67
CA GLY A 83 -15.18 -11.12 -9.00
C GLY A 83 -13.86 -11.85 -9.31
N ASP A 84 -12.85 -11.10 -9.78
CA ASP A 84 -11.58 -11.63 -10.30
C ASP A 84 -10.39 -11.41 -9.34
N GLY A 85 -10.61 -10.77 -8.18
CA GLY A 85 -9.54 -10.47 -7.23
C GLY A 85 -9.82 -9.25 -6.35
N ILE A 86 -8.76 -8.48 -6.08
CA ILE A 86 -8.83 -7.19 -5.39
C ILE A 86 -8.32 -6.11 -6.34
N LEU A 87 -9.13 -5.09 -6.58
CA LEU A 87 -8.72 -3.88 -7.27
C LEU A 87 -8.25 -2.86 -6.23
N ASN A 88 -6.98 -2.45 -6.31
CA ASN A 88 -6.42 -1.37 -5.50
C ASN A 88 -6.23 -0.13 -6.38
N ARG A 89 -6.72 1.02 -5.89
CA ARG A 89 -6.49 2.33 -6.50
C ARG A 89 -5.83 3.26 -5.49
N ALA A 90 -4.63 3.73 -5.81
CA ALA A 90 -3.86 4.64 -4.97
C ALA A 90 -3.82 6.07 -5.55
N ASN A 91 -3.96 7.04 -4.67
CA ASN A 91 -3.64 8.43 -4.96
C ASN A 91 -2.35 8.80 -4.23
N VAL A 92 -1.33 9.22 -4.98
CA VAL A 92 -0.02 9.60 -4.42
C VAL A 92 0.04 11.11 -4.29
N GLY A 93 0.35 11.58 -3.09
CA GLY A 93 0.48 13.00 -2.76
C GLY A 93 1.88 13.38 -2.27
N LEU A 94 2.32 14.57 -2.63
CA LEU A 94 3.55 15.19 -2.15
C LEU A 94 3.20 16.59 -1.62
N PHE A 95 3.57 16.90 -0.38
CA PHE A 95 3.25 18.19 0.28
C PHE A 95 1.76 18.60 0.18
N GLY A 96 0.84 17.64 0.24
CA GLY A 96 -0.60 17.88 0.14
C GLY A 96 -1.15 17.99 -1.29
N LEU A 97 -0.30 18.07 -2.31
CA LEU A 97 -0.69 18.07 -3.72
C LEU A 97 -0.68 16.65 -4.29
N ARG A 98 -1.68 16.31 -5.10
CA ARG A 98 -1.69 15.03 -5.81
C ARG A 98 -0.66 15.08 -6.94
N VAL A 99 0.22 14.07 -6.99
CA VAL A 99 1.30 13.99 -7.99
C VAL A 99 1.24 12.73 -8.86
N ALA A 100 0.57 11.66 -8.41
CA ALA A 100 0.41 10.45 -9.23
C ALA A 100 -0.88 9.67 -8.89
N ARG A 101 -1.16 8.66 -9.72
CA ARG A 101 -2.19 7.64 -9.53
C ARG A 101 -1.56 6.27 -9.78
N VAL A 102 -1.93 5.29 -8.96
CA VAL A 102 -1.61 3.87 -9.22
C VAL A 102 -2.92 3.10 -9.24
N GLU A 103 -3.02 2.11 -10.13
CA GLU A 103 -4.11 1.14 -10.17
C GLU A 103 -3.50 -0.24 -10.38
N LEU A 104 -3.86 -1.21 -9.54
CA LEU A 104 -3.30 -2.55 -9.55
C LEU A 104 -4.37 -3.59 -9.22
N THR A 105 -4.30 -4.74 -9.89
CA THR A 105 -5.20 -5.88 -9.68
C THR A 105 -4.43 -7.00 -9.00
N ILE A 106 -4.90 -7.43 -7.83
CA ILE A 106 -4.33 -8.52 -7.05
C ILE A 106 -5.23 -9.74 -7.25
N SER A 107 -4.75 -10.72 -8.00
CA SER A 107 -5.44 -12.00 -8.22
C SER A 107 -4.81 -13.10 -7.35
N PRO A 108 -5.60 -14.10 -6.91
CA PRO A 108 -5.11 -15.23 -6.12
C PRO A 108 -4.19 -16.19 -6.90
#